data_AF-A0A060H911-F1
#
_entry.id   AF-A0A060H911-F1
#
_cell.length_a   1.000
_cell.length_b   1.000
_cell.length_c   1.000
_cell.angle_alpha   90.00
_cell.angle_beta   90.00
_cell.angle_gamma   90.00
#
_symmetry.space_group_name_H-M   'P 1'
#
loop_
_entity.id
_entity.type
_entity.pdbx_description
1 polymer ?
#
loop_
_entity_poly.entity_id
_entity_poly.type
_entity_poly.pdbx_seq_one_letter_code
_entity_poly.pdbx_strand_id
1 'polypeptide(L)'
;MIQRPTFFSPIHLLAVLLATFILITGCHRETKKNADDGMPVEHLYDKAHTLMKKGNWAGAEVSFKRLIAQYPYGPYTEQAMVENAYAQYKSGKHDDAVSSIDRFIRTYPTHHNIPYMYYLRGLSNSNRDTIFLRKVWSLDLSRRDLSAPQQAYNDFKTVLDRYPNSRYAADAKKQMTELRNMFAQYEMNVILYYLRRTAWVAAAGRANFLLETYPQSAFQYDAVAALGEAYTHLGNKTLADNARQVLQTNAPDHPWLKGKWPKYPAAIRKLNPFAGEKSAATGQTNAVVNSN
;
A
#
# COMPACT_ATOMS: atom_id res chain seq x y z
N MET A 1 -49.03 -66.18 -12.14
CA MET A 1 -49.54 -64.80 -11.91
C MET A 1 -48.58 -63.83 -12.58
N ILE A 2 -48.98 -63.18 -13.66
CA ILE A 2 -48.14 -62.23 -14.42
C ILE A 2 -48.70 -60.83 -14.15
N GLN A 3 -47.93 -59.98 -13.48
CA GLN A 3 -48.27 -58.57 -13.28
C GLN A 3 -47.96 -57.78 -14.55
N ARG A 4 -48.94 -56.99 -15.01
CA ARG A 4 -48.83 -56.10 -16.17
C ARG A 4 -48.13 -54.78 -15.78
N PRO A 5 -47.32 -54.18 -16.67
CA PRO A 5 -46.67 -52.91 -16.39
C PRO A 5 -47.69 -51.77 -16.43
N THR A 6 -47.59 -50.85 -15.47
CA THR A 6 -48.42 -49.65 -15.37
C THR A 6 -48.02 -48.65 -16.44
N PHE A 7 -49.00 -48.24 -17.26
CA PHE A 7 -48.85 -47.19 -18.26
C PHE A 7 -48.49 -45.86 -17.58
N PHE A 8 -47.42 -45.21 -18.05
CA PHE A 8 -47.05 -43.86 -17.65
C PHE A 8 -48.17 -42.87 -17.96
N SER A 9 -48.64 -42.16 -16.93
CA SER A 9 -49.70 -41.16 -17.02
C SER A 9 -49.32 -40.02 -17.99
N PRO A 10 -50.24 -39.52 -18.83
CA PRO A 10 -49.99 -38.44 -19.79
C PRO A 10 -49.50 -37.14 -19.13
N ILE A 11 -49.76 -36.98 -17.83
CA ILE A 11 -49.31 -35.84 -17.01
C ILE A 11 -47.80 -35.86 -16.82
N HIS A 12 -47.17 -37.04 -16.70
CA HIS A 12 -45.73 -37.15 -16.55
C HIS A 12 -44.98 -36.88 -17.87
N LEU A 13 -45.57 -37.26 -19.00
CA LEU A 13 -45.04 -36.93 -20.32
C LEU A 13 -45.06 -35.41 -20.58
N LEU A 14 -46.14 -34.74 -20.18
CA LEU A 14 -46.24 -33.27 -20.29
C LEU A 14 -45.24 -32.54 -19.38
N ALA A 15 -45.02 -33.05 -18.16
CA ALA A 15 -44.06 -32.47 -17.21
C ALA A 15 -42.61 -32.62 -17.70
N VAL A 16 -42.26 -33.76 -18.30
CA VAL A 16 -40.92 -33.98 -18.88
C VAL A 16 -40.69 -33.07 -20.09
N LEU A 17 -41.71 -32.86 -20.93
CA LEU A 17 -41.63 -32.01 -22.12
C LEU A 17 -41.55 -30.52 -21.78
N LEU A 18 -42.17 -30.10 -20.67
CA LEU A 18 -42.04 -28.74 -20.13
C LEU A 18 -40.65 -28.52 -19.50
N ALA A 19 -40.11 -29.53 -18.80
CA ALA A 19 -38.79 -29.46 -18.18
C ALA A 19 -37.66 -29.40 -19.23
N THR A 20 -37.79 -30.10 -20.36
CA THR A 20 -36.83 -30.00 -21.46
C THR A 20 -36.89 -28.67 -22.19
N PHE A 21 -38.07 -28.03 -22.28
CA PHE A 21 -38.18 -26.70 -22.91
C PHE A 21 -37.46 -25.60 -22.11
N ILE A 22 -37.44 -25.70 -20.78
CA ILE A 22 -36.73 -24.76 -19.91
C ILE A 22 -35.21 -24.88 -20.07
N LEU A 23 -34.70 -26.09 -20.36
CA LEU A 23 -33.26 -26.36 -20.55
C LEU A 23 -32.70 -25.84 -21.89
N ILE A 24 -33.55 -25.49 -22.87
CA ILE A 24 -33.12 -25.02 -24.20
C ILE A 24 -33.08 -23.48 -24.26
N THR A 25 -33.32 -22.78 -23.15
CA THR A 25 -33.07 -21.32 -23.05
C THR A 25 -31.57 -21.03 -22.95
N GLY A 26 -30.83 -21.38 -24.01
CA GLY A 26 -29.45 -20.94 -24.20
C GLY A 26 -29.42 -19.41 -24.29
N CYS A 27 -28.73 -18.77 -23.35
CA CYS A 27 -28.47 -17.33 -23.41
C CYS A 27 -27.67 -17.01 -24.68
N HIS A 28 -28.35 -16.51 -25.72
CA HIS A 28 -27.69 -15.84 -26.83
C HIS A 28 -27.11 -14.52 -26.30
N ARG A 29 -25.82 -14.54 -25.94
CA ARG A 29 -25.08 -13.34 -25.56
C ARG A 29 -24.75 -12.57 -26.82
N GLU A 30 -25.63 -11.66 -27.23
CA GLU A 30 -25.32 -10.68 -28.27
C GLU A 30 -24.02 -9.95 -27.88
N THR A 31 -22.98 -10.14 -28.69
CA THR A 31 -21.78 -9.33 -28.62
C THR A 31 -22.16 -7.98 -29.20
N LYS A 32 -22.66 -7.07 -28.36
CA LYS A 32 -22.85 -5.67 -28.75
C LYS A 32 -21.51 -5.17 -29.30
N LYS A 33 -21.44 -4.98 -30.62
CA LYS A 33 -20.33 -4.30 -31.28
C LYS A 33 -20.16 -2.97 -30.56
N ASN A 34 -19.00 -2.74 -29.97
CA ASN A 34 -18.84 -1.51 -29.21
C ASN A 34 -18.84 -0.38 -30.22
N ALA A 35 -19.58 0.70 -29.93
CA ALA A 35 -19.66 1.84 -30.84
C ALA A 35 -18.27 2.42 -31.19
N ASP A 36 -17.26 2.12 -30.38
CA ASP A 36 -15.88 2.57 -30.48
C ASP A 36 -14.97 1.66 -31.34
N ASP A 37 -15.49 0.57 -31.90
CA ASP A 37 -14.68 -0.36 -32.70
C ASP A 37 -14.42 0.23 -34.10
N GLY A 38 -13.14 0.52 -34.41
CA GLY A 38 -12.72 1.08 -35.71
C GLY A 38 -12.80 2.61 -35.81
N MET A 39 -13.03 3.32 -34.70
CA MET A 39 -12.91 4.78 -34.67
C MET A 39 -11.45 5.21 -34.79
N PRO A 40 -11.14 6.39 -35.39
CA PRO A 40 -9.77 6.90 -35.44
C PRO A 40 -9.14 7.04 -34.05
N VAL A 41 -7.82 6.87 -33.98
CA VAL A 41 -7.05 6.85 -32.73
C VAL A 41 -7.22 8.14 -31.93
N GLU A 42 -7.30 9.28 -32.62
CA GLU A 42 -7.50 10.61 -32.06
C GLU A 42 -8.84 10.70 -31.31
N HIS A 43 -9.91 10.19 -31.93
CA HIS A 43 -11.25 10.18 -31.32
C HIS A 43 -11.30 9.30 -30.07
N LEU A 44 -10.66 8.14 -30.11
CA LEU A 44 -10.56 7.26 -28.95
C LEU A 44 -9.76 7.92 -27.81
N TYR A 45 -8.67 8.60 -28.16
CA TYR A 45 -7.83 9.29 -27.18
C TYR A 45 -8.61 10.44 -26.53
N ASP A 46 -9.23 11.30 -27.33
CA ASP A 46 -9.99 12.45 -26.84
C ASP A 46 -11.16 12.03 -25.94
N LYS A 47 -11.83 10.93 -26.29
CA LYS A 47 -12.88 10.34 -25.46
C LYS A 47 -12.33 9.89 -24.11
N ALA A 48 -11.26 9.10 -24.11
CA ALA A 48 -10.64 8.60 -22.88
C ALA A 48 -10.13 9.75 -22.00
N HIS A 49 -9.47 10.73 -22.61
CA HIS A 49 -8.93 11.91 -21.95
C HIS A 49 -10.04 12.81 -21.38
N THR A 50 -11.17 12.95 -22.08
CA THR A 50 -12.36 13.67 -21.58
C THR A 50 -12.96 13.00 -20.35
N LEU A 51 -13.06 11.66 -20.35
CA LEU A 51 -13.51 10.90 -19.18
C LEU A 51 -12.58 11.12 -17.99
N MET A 52 -11.27 11.11 -18.24
CA MET A 52 -10.25 11.36 -17.24
C MET A 52 -10.37 12.77 -16.64
N LYS A 53 -10.54 13.81 -17.49
CA LYS A 53 -10.77 15.20 -17.06
C LYS A 53 -12.04 15.36 -16.22
N LYS A 54 -13.08 14.57 -16.49
CA LYS A 54 -14.33 14.54 -15.70
C LYS A 54 -14.21 13.73 -14.39
N GLY A 55 -13.04 13.17 -14.09
CA GLY A 55 -12.82 12.32 -12.92
C GLY A 55 -13.41 10.91 -13.04
N ASN A 56 -13.92 10.53 -14.23
CA ASN A 56 -14.38 9.16 -14.48
C ASN A 56 -13.19 8.27 -14.85
N TRP A 57 -12.40 7.91 -13.83
CA TRP A 57 -11.18 7.13 -13.98
C TRP A 57 -11.42 5.73 -14.52
N ALA A 58 -12.48 5.04 -14.06
CA ALA A 58 -12.83 3.71 -14.53
C ALA A 58 -13.26 3.70 -16.00
N GLY A 59 -14.04 4.69 -16.44
CA GLY A 59 -14.42 4.85 -17.85
C GLY A 59 -13.23 5.22 -18.74
N ALA A 60 -12.34 6.08 -18.23
CA ALA A 60 -11.10 6.44 -18.93
C ALA A 60 -10.20 5.21 -19.13
N GLU A 61 -9.99 4.38 -18.10
CA GLU A 61 -9.23 3.14 -18.19
C GLU A 61 -9.76 2.20 -19.29
N VAL A 62 -11.08 1.99 -19.34
CA VAL A 62 -11.70 1.16 -20.37
C VAL A 62 -11.44 1.71 -21.78
N SER A 63 -11.54 3.03 -21.93
CA SER A 63 -11.35 3.71 -23.21
C SER A 63 -9.88 3.68 -23.66
N PHE A 64 -8.93 3.92 -22.74
CA PHE A 64 -7.50 3.79 -23.03
C PHE A 64 -7.09 2.36 -23.36
N LYS A 65 -7.57 1.36 -22.60
CA LYS A 65 -7.31 -0.06 -22.91
C LYS A 65 -7.81 -0.43 -24.30
N ARG A 66 -8.97 0.09 -24.71
CA ARG A 66 -9.50 -0.10 -26.06
C ARG A 66 -8.62 0.56 -27.12
N LEU A 67 -8.19 1.81 -26.90
CA LEU A 67 -7.25 2.50 -27.78
C LEU A 67 -5.98 1.66 -27.98
N ILE A 68 -5.37 1.18 -26.89
CA ILE A 68 -4.13 0.41 -26.91
C ILE A 68 -4.32 -0.93 -27.64
N ALA A 69 -5.50 -1.55 -27.52
CA ALA A 69 -5.81 -2.81 -28.19
C ALA A 69 -6.01 -2.65 -29.71
N GLN A 70 -6.64 -1.55 -30.14
CA GLN A 70 -6.87 -1.27 -31.57
C GLN A 70 -5.63 -0.69 -32.27
N TYR A 71 -4.88 0.16 -31.56
CA TYR A 71 -3.71 0.87 -32.05
C TYR A 71 -2.52 0.61 -31.13
N PRO A 72 -1.75 -0.49 -31.33
CA PRO A 72 -0.69 -0.89 -30.40
C PRO A 72 0.60 -0.06 -30.49
N TYR A 73 0.73 0.83 -31.47
CA TYR A 73 1.91 1.65 -31.70
C TYR A 73 1.55 3.10 -32.02
N GLY A 74 2.49 4.01 -31.79
CA GLY A 74 2.37 5.42 -32.12
C GLY A 74 2.28 6.32 -30.89
N PRO A 75 2.41 7.65 -31.10
CA PRO A 75 2.51 8.61 -29.99
C PRO A 75 1.25 8.65 -29.12
N TYR A 76 0.06 8.50 -29.72
CA TYR A 76 -1.20 8.41 -28.97
C TYR A 76 -1.24 7.20 -28.06
N THR A 77 -0.70 6.07 -28.50
CA THR A 77 -0.68 4.84 -27.72
C THR A 77 0.30 4.93 -26.56
N GLU A 78 1.49 5.47 -26.80
CA GLU A 78 2.48 5.73 -25.73
C GLU A 78 1.88 6.63 -24.64
N GLN A 79 1.24 7.73 -25.04
CA GLN A 79 0.56 8.63 -24.10
C GLN A 79 -0.65 7.96 -23.42
N ALA A 80 -1.45 7.18 -24.15
CA ALA A 80 -2.57 6.42 -23.60
C ALA A 80 -2.12 5.38 -22.56
N MET A 81 -0.96 4.74 -22.73
CA MET A 81 -0.42 3.81 -21.72
C MET A 81 -0.07 4.54 -20.42
N VAL A 82 0.54 5.72 -20.52
CA VAL A 82 0.86 6.60 -19.37
C VAL A 82 -0.42 7.04 -18.65
N GLU A 83 -1.42 7.49 -19.39
CA GLU A 83 -2.69 7.96 -18.82
C GLU A 83 -3.56 6.82 -18.28
N ASN A 84 -3.50 5.64 -18.89
CA ASN A 84 -4.15 4.43 -18.37
C ASN A 84 -3.60 4.06 -16.99
N ALA A 85 -2.27 4.04 -16.82
CA ALA A 85 -1.65 3.78 -15.53
C ALA A 85 -2.08 4.81 -14.47
N TYR A 86 -2.16 6.08 -14.84
CA TYR A 86 -2.64 7.13 -13.95
C TYR A 86 -4.12 6.96 -13.57
N ALA A 87 -4.98 6.64 -14.54
CA ALA A 87 -6.40 6.38 -14.29
C ALA A 87 -6.58 5.19 -13.34
N GLN A 88 -5.78 4.13 -13.48
CA GLN A 88 -5.78 2.98 -12.57
C GLN A 88 -5.37 3.39 -11.14
N TYR A 89 -4.30 4.16 -11.00
CA TYR A 89 -3.86 4.71 -9.71
C TYR A 89 -4.97 5.53 -9.05
N LYS A 90 -5.60 6.45 -9.80
CA LYS A 90 -6.70 7.30 -9.30
C LYS A 90 -7.98 6.53 -8.99
N SER A 91 -8.18 5.37 -9.62
CA SER A 91 -9.28 4.44 -9.31
C SER A 91 -9.00 3.56 -8.08
N GLY A 92 -7.84 3.68 -7.44
CA GLY A 92 -7.41 2.79 -6.35
C GLY A 92 -6.96 1.40 -6.80
N LYS A 93 -6.86 1.16 -8.11
CA LYS A 93 -6.41 -0.11 -8.70
C LYS A 93 -4.88 -0.14 -8.78
N HIS A 94 -4.23 -0.11 -7.62
CA HIS A 94 -2.77 0.03 -7.53
C HIS A 94 -2.01 -1.15 -8.16
N ASP A 95 -2.56 -2.37 -8.08
CA ASP A 95 -1.93 -3.55 -8.70
C ASP A 95 -1.94 -3.50 -10.23
N ASP A 96 -3.08 -3.08 -10.79
CA ASP A 96 -3.22 -2.86 -12.22
C ASP A 96 -2.31 -1.73 -12.69
N ALA A 97 -2.23 -0.64 -11.93
CA ALA A 97 -1.36 0.50 -12.22
C ALA A 97 0.11 0.07 -12.29
N VAL A 98 0.61 -0.64 -11.27
CA VAL A 98 1.99 -1.15 -11.26
C VAL A 98 2.25 -2.06 -12.46
N SER A 99 1.31 -2.96 -12.79
CA SER A 99 1.45 -3.86 -13.95
C SER A 99 1.54 -3.10 -15.28
N SER A 100 0.68 -2.07 -15.47
CA SER A 100 0.72 -1.19 -16.64
C SER A 100 2.03 -0.40 -16.73
N ILE A 101 2.52 0.10 -15.59
CA ILE A 101 3.76 0.86 -15.51
C ILE A 101 4.98 -0.02 -15.83
N ASP A 102 5.05 -1.23 -15.27
CA ASP A 102 6.12 -2.17 -15.54
C ASP A 102 6.19 -2.53 -17.02
N ARG A 103 5.03 -2.72 -17.66
CA ARG A 103 4.95 -2.92 -19.10
C ARG A 103 5.49 -1.71 -19.85
N PHE A 104 5.05 -0.50 -19.51
CA PHE A 104 5.51 0.72 -20.17
C PHE A 104 7.02 0.92 -20.07
N ILE A 105 7.60 0.75 -18.86
CA ILE A 105 9.04 0.91 -18.64
C ILE A 105 9.84 -0.12 -19.46
N ARG A 106 9.36 -1.37 -19.56
CA ARG A 106 9.99 -2.42 -20.37
C ARG A 106 9.89 -2.14 -21.87
N THR A 107 8.75 -1.64 -22.32
CA THR A 107 8.50 -1.38 -23.75
C THR A 107 9.18 -0.09 -24.24
N TYR A 108 9.21 0.96 -23.42
CA TYR A 108 9.69 2.29 -23.81
C TYR A 108 10.73 2.88 -22.82
N PRO A 109 11.87 2.21 -22.58
CA PRO A 109 12.81 2.58 -21.52
C PRO A 109 13.47 3.96 -21.67
N THR A 110 13.45 4.54 -22.87
CA THR A 110 14.02 5.86 -23.20
C THR A 110 12.98 6.97 -23.31
N HIS A 111 11.71 6.69 -23.01
CA HIS A 111 10.64 7.65 -23.16
C HIS A 111 10.74 8.80 -22.13
N HIS A 112 10.35 10.02 -22.54
CA HIS A 112 10.47 11.21 -21.69
C HIS A 112 9.67 11.13 -20.38
N ASN A 113 8.58 10.36 -20.35
CA ASN A 113 7.77 10.10 -19.14
C ASN A 113 8.30 8.98 -18.23
N ILE A 114 9.47 8.40 -18.47
CA ILE A 114 10.04 7.37 -17.59
C ILE A 114 10.22 7.83 -16.13
N PRO A 115 10.72 9.05 -15.84
CA PRO A 115 10.77 9.55 -14.46
C PRO A 115 9.39 9.60 -13.80
N TYR A 116 8.35 9.97 -14.57
CA TYR A 116 6.97 9.97 -14.10
C TYR A 116 6.46 8.56 -13.78
N MET A 117 6.80 7.58 -14.61
CA MET A 117 6.39 6.18 -14.43
C MET A 117 7.01 5.57 -13.18
N TYR A 118 8.31 5.76 -12.92
CA TYR A 118 8.91 5.34 -11.65
C TYR A 118 8.24 6.02 -10.45
N TYR A 119 8.00 7.34 -10.54
CA TYR A 119 7.32 8.08 -9.48
C TYR A 119 5.88 7.55 -9.22
N LEU A 120 5.10 7.32 -10.27
CA LEU A 120 3.73 6.79 -10.17
C LEU A 120 3.70 5.35 -9.62
N ARG A 121 4.71 4.53 -9.95
CA ARG A 121 4.86 3.18 -9.39
C ARG A 121 5.16 3.24 -7.90
N GLY A 122 6.03 4.18 -7.49
CA GLY A 122 6.30 4.49 -6.09
C GLY A 122 5.03 4.86 -5.32
N LEU A 123 4.24 5.80 -5.85
CA LEU A 123 2.96 6.19 -5.25
C LEU A 123 1.94 5.03 -5.18
N SER A 124 1.89 4.20 -6.23
CA SER A 124 0.98 3.06 -6.26
C SER A 124 1.36 2.03 -5.20
N ASN A 125 2.65 1.71 -5.07
CA ASN A 125 3.18 0.78 -4.08
C ASN A 125 3.06 1.31 -2.64
N SER A 126 3.26 2.61 -2.40
CA SER A 126 3.09 3.19 -1.06
C SER A 126 1.63 3.18 -0.61
N ASN A 127 0.68 3.28 -1.55
CA ASN A 127 -0.73 3.39 -1.25
C ASN A 127 -1.48 2.06 -1.15
N ARG A 128 -0.90 0.94 -1.63
CA ARG A 128 -1.49 -0.41 -1.55
C ARG A 128 -2.05 -0.77 -0.17
N ASP A 129 -1.43 -0.28 0.91
CA ASP A 129 -1.81 -0.62 2.29
C ASP A 129 -2.61 0.47 3.04
N THR A 130 -2.81 1.63 2.42
CA THR A 130 -3.27 2.85 3.13
C THR A 130 -4.79 2.99 3.23
N ILE A 131 -5.57 2.46 2.28
CA ILE A 131 -6.97 2.89 2.11
C ILE A 131 -8.00 1.94 2.74
N PHE A 132 -7.82 0.61 2.66
CA PHE A 132 -8.89 -0.31 3.05
C PHE A 132 -8.78 -0.84 4.49
N LEU A 133 -7.57 -1.08 5.00
CA LEU A 133 -7.35 -1.72 6.31
C LEU A 133 -7.15 -0.72 7.46
N ARG A 134 -6.79 0.54 7.17
CA ARG A 134 -6.56 1.57 8.20
C ARG A 134 -7.85 2.12 8.84
N LYS A 135 -8.99 1.97 8.16
CA LYS A 135 -10.27 2.58 8.56
C LYS A 135 -11.12 1.70 9.48
N VAL A 136 -10.92 0.38 9.46
CA VAL A 136 -11.85 -0.56 10.10
C VAL A 136 -11.20 -1.34 11.24
N TRP A 137 -9.89 -1.63 11.20
CA TRP A 137 -9.24 -2.49 12.18
C TRP A 137 -7.95 -1.83 12.70
N SER A 138 -7.95 -1.50 14.00
CA SER A 138 -6.77 -1.10 14.76
C SER A 138 -5.86 -2.30 15.04
N LEU A 139 -5.53 -3.07 14.00
CA LEU A 139 -4.62 -4.20 14.13
C LEU A 139 -3.19 -3.70 14.13
N ASP A 140 -2.47 -4.17 15.14
CA ASP A 140 -1.04 -4.10 15.36
C ASP A 140 -0.23 -3.95 14.06
N LEU A 141 0.43 -2.79 13.94
CA LEU A 141 1.28 -2.41 12.81
C LEU A 141 2.47 -3.36 12.61
N SER A 142 2.77 -4.24 13.59
CA SER A 142 3.86 -5.22 13.53
C SER A 142 3.67 -6.31 12.46
N ARG A 143 2.45 -6.48 11.90
CA ARG A 143 2.12 -7.52 10.91
C ARG A 143 2.03 -7.06 9.45
N ARG A 144 2.36 -5.81 9.13
CA ARG A 144 2.35 -5.34 7.73
C ARG A 144 3.52 -5.92 6.94
N ASP A 145 3.24 -6.42 5.75
CA ASP A 145 4.28 -6.72 4.76
C ASP A 145 4.94 -5.41 4.32
N LEU A 146 6.24 -5.29 4.57
CA LEU A 146 7.02 -4.10 4.20
C LEU A 146 7.51 -4.15 2.75
N SER A 147 7.21 -5.23 1.99
CA SER A 147 7.66 -5.41 0.62
C SER A 147 7.20 -4.27 -0.31
N ALA A 148 5.92 -3.90 -0.28
CA ALA A 148 5.38 -2.86 -1.15
C ALA A 148 5.93 -1.46 -0.81
N PRO A 149 5.94 -1.00 0.47
CA PRO A 149 6.60 0.25 0.81
C PRO A 149 8.11 0.26 0.51
N GLN A 150 8.80 -0.87 0.67
CA GLN A 150 10.23 -0.98 0.31
C GLN A 150 10.43 -0.83 -1.21
N GLN A 151 9.55 -1.43 -2.01
CA GLN A 151 9.55 -1.23 -3.46
C GLN A 151 9.28 0.23 -3.82
N ALA A 152 8.34 0.89 -3.13
CA ALA A 152 8.08 2.31 -3.33
C ALA A 152 9.31 3.18 -3.05
N TYR A 153 10.02 2.91 -1.94
CA TYR A 153 11.26 3.60 -1.60
C TYR A 153 12.32 3.44 -2.70
N ASN A 154 12.48 2.22 -3.23
CA ASN A 154 13.42 1.93 -4.32
C ASN A 154 13.04 2.64 -5.63
N ASP A 155 11.74 2.75 -5.92
CA ASP A 155 11.23 3.47 -7.08
C ASP A 155 11.51 4.98 -6.99
N PHE A 156 11.26 5.59 -5.83
CA PHE A 156 11.61 7.00 -5.58
C PHE A 156 13.12 7.23 -5.60
N LYS A 157 13.91 6.31 -5.03
CA LYS A 157 15.37 6.34 -5.11
C LYS A 157 15.84 6.32 -6.57
N THR A 158 15.21 5.51 -7.42
CA THR A 158 15.51 5.48 -8.85
C THR A 158 15.24 6.83 -9.52
N VAL A 159 14.16 7.53 -9.16
CA VAL A 159 13.89 8.89 -9.63
C VAL A 159 15.00 9.85 -9.23
N LEU A 160 15.45 9.82 -7.97
CA LEU A 160 16.52 10.70 -7.49
C LEU A 160 17.88 10.40 -8.13
N ASP A 161 18.24 9.13 -8.22
CA ASP A 161 19.57 8.72 -8.70
C ASP A 161 19.71 8.90 -10.21
N ARG A 162 18.68 8.52 -10.98
CA ARG A 162 18.74 8.52 -12.46
C ARG A 162 18.18 9.79 -13.07
N TYR A 163 17.25 10.45 -12.39
CA TYR A 163 16.50 11.60 -12.92
C TYR A 163 16.43 12.78 -11.92
N PRO A 164 17.58 13.24 -11.38
CA PRO A 164 17.62 14.27 -10.33
C PRO A 164 17.02 15.61 -10.76
N ASN A 165 17.08 15.92 -12.06
CA ASN A 165 16.53 17.17 -12.63
C ASN A 165 15.05 17.06 -13.03
N SER A 166 14.41 15.91 -12.81
CA SER A 166 12.99 15.75 -13.13
C SER A 166 12.12 16.55 -12.16
N ARG A 167 10.95 17.00 -12.62
CA ARG A 167 9.95 17.68 -11.75
C ARG A 167 9.47 16.84 -10.56
N TYR A 168 9.72 15.53 -10.59
CA TYR A 168 9.29 14.58 -9.56
C TYR A 168 10.33 14.35 -8.47
N ALA A 169 11.58 14.78 -8.68
CA ALA A 169 12.68 14.50 -7.74
C ALA A 169 12.43 15.09 -6.35
N ALA A 170 11.99 16.36 -6.27
CA ALA A 170 11.73 17.01 -5.00
C ALA A 170 10.65 16.29 -4.18
N ASP A 171 9.53 15.90 -4.81
CA ASP A 171 8.48 15.17 -4.13
C ASP A 171 8.88 13.73 -3.80
N ALA A 172 9.58 13.03 -4.69
CA ALA A 172 10.13 11.70 -4.42
C ALA A 172 11.00 11.68 -3.15
N LYS A 173 11.84 12.71 -2.94
CA LYS A 173 12.63 12.87 -1.71
C LYS A 173 11.76 13.01 -0.46
N LYS A 174 10.67 13.77 -0.55
CA LYS A 174 9.69 13.92 0.54
C LYS A 174 9.05 12.56 0.86
N GLN A 175 8.54 11.85 -0.15
CA GLN A 175 7.94 10.53 -0.01
C GLN A 175 8.92 9.52 0.62
N MET A 176 10.20 9.52 0.20
CA MET A 176 11.23 8.68 0.81
C MET A 176 11.43 8.98 2.30
N THR A 177 11.35 10.25 2.70
CA THR A 177 11.48 10.66 4.12
C THR A 177 10.30 10.12 4.93
N GLU A 178 9.08 10.19 4.39
CA GLU A 178 7.88 9.64 5.02
C GLU A 178 7.96 8.11 5.16
N LEU A 179 8.37 7.40 4.10
CA LEU A 179 8.58 5.95 4.14
C LEU A 179 9.66 5.54 5.14
N ARG A 180 10.76 6.31 5.21
CA ARG A 180 11.83 6.07 6.17
C ARG A 180 11.35 6.21 7.62
N ASN A 181 10.52 7.21 7.91
CA ASN A 181 9.90 7.36 9.21
C ASN A 181 8.92 6.22 9.52
N MET A 182 8.20 5.72 8.52
CA MET A 182 7.34 4.55 8.68
C MET A 182 8.15 3.28 9.01
N PHE A 183 9.27 3.04 8.35
CA PHE A 183 10.17 1.91 8.66
C PHE A 183 10.77 2.04 10.06
N ALA A 184 11.22 3.23 10.44
CA ALA A 184 11.71 3.49 11.79
C ALA A 184 10.61 3.26 12.85
N GLN A 185 9.36 3.64 12.56
CA GLN A 185 8.23 3.36 13.45
C GLN A 185 8.00 1.87 13.63
N TYR A 186 8.11 1.08 12.55
CA TYR A 186 7.99 -0.37 12.61
C TYR A 186 9.05 -0.97 13.54
N GLU A 187 10.33 -0.63 13.33
CA GLU A 187 11.41 -1.10 14.21
C GLU A 187 11.20 -0.62 15.65
N MET A 188 10.73 0.62 15.86
CA MET A 188 10.42 1.13 17.18
C MET A 188 9.35 0.30 17.92
N ASN A 189 8.32 -0.16 17.20
CA ASN A 189 7.31 -1.05 17.78
C ASN A 189 7.92 -2.41 18.19
N VAL A 190 8.85 -2.95 17.39
CA VAL A 190 9.58 -4.18 17.71
C VAL A 190 10.48 -3.99 18.94
N ILE A 191 11.19 -2.87 19.02
CA ILE A 191 12.02 -2.49 20.19
C ILE A 191 11.15 -2.45 21.45
N LEU A 192 10.02 -1.74 21.41
CA LEU A 192 9.10 -1.63 22.54
C LEU A 192 8.48 -2.97 22.92
N TYR A 193 8.21 -3.84 21.95
CA TYR A 193 7.78 -5.21 22.21
C TYR A 193 8.83 -5.99 23.01
N TYR A 194 10.11 -5.92 22.63
CA TYR A 194 11.19 -6.59 23.35
C TYR A 194 11.45 -6.00 24.73
N LEU A 195 11.44 -4.67 24.89
CA LEU A 195 11.56 -4.02 26.19
C LEU A 195 10.44 -4.49 27.14
N ARG A 196 9.20 -4.58 26.67
CA ARG A 196 8.06 -5.07 27.46
C ARG A 196 8.24 -6.52 27.91
N ARG A 197 8.95 -7.33 27.13
CA ARG A 197 9.23 -8.75 27.40
C ARG A 197 10.56 -8.95 28.12
N THR A 198 11.14 -7.88 28.66
CA THR A 198 12.44 -7.88 29.35
C THR A 198 13.57 -8.51 28.51
N ALA A 199 13.45 -8.48 27.18
CA ALA A 199 14.41 -9.03 26.25
C ALA A 199 15.43 -7.94 25.86
N TRP A 200 16.22 -7.50 26.83
CA TRP A 200 17.06 -6.30 26.73
C TRP A 200 18.09 -6.36 25.60
N VAL A 201 18.75 -7.51 25.42
CA VAL A 201 19.75 -7.69 24.34
C VAL A 201 19.10 -7.53 22.96
N ALA A 202 17.91 -8.12 22.76
CA ALA A 202 17.18 -8.02 21.51
C ALA A 202 16.69 -6.58 21.26
N ALA A 203 16.19 -5.90 22.30
CA ALA A 203 15.80 -4.50 22.23
C ALA A 203 16.98 -3.60 21.84
N ALA A 204 18.15 -3.79 22.46
CA ALA A 204 19.34 -3.03 22.15
C ALA A 204 19.82 -3.27 20.71
N GLY A 205 19.85 -4.52 20.25
CA GLY A 205 20.21 -4.86 18.87
C GLY A 205 19.28 -4.18 17.85
N ARG A 206 17.97 -4.19 18.10
CA ARG A 206 16.98 -3.52 17.24
C ARG A 206 17.11 -2.00 17.27
N ALA A 207 17.42 -1.42 18.42
CA ALA A 207 17.65 0.02 18.55
C ALA A 207 18.91 0.47 17.79
N ASN A 208 20.01 -0.29 17.86
CA ASN A 208 21.20 -0.03 17.05
C ASN A 208 20.87 -0.11 15.55
N PHE A 209 20.15 -1.15 15.12
CA PHE A 209 19.71 -1.29 13.72
C PHE A 209 18.90 -0.08 13.24
N LEU A 210 17.97 0.44 14.07
CA LEU A 210 17.19 1.63 13.74
C LEU A 210 18.09 2.86 13.57
N LEU A 211 19.05 3.08 14.48
CA LEU A 211 19.97 4.22 14.42
C LEU A 211 20.92 4.17 13.21
N GLU A 212 21.36 2.98 12.83
CA GLU A 212 22.25 2.75 11.69
C GLU A 212 21.49 2.87 10.35
N THR A 213 20.31 2.27 10.26
CA THR A 213 19.54 2.18 9.00
C THR A 213 18.71 3.44 8.75
N TYR A 214 18.16 4.03 9.80
CA TYR A 214 17.25 5.18 9.73
C TYR A 214 17.72 6.40 10.56
N PRO A 215 18.97 6.89 10.39
CA PRO A 215 19.40 8.11 11.06
C PRO A 215 18.53 9.30 10.66
N GLN A 216 18.33 10.24 11.59
CA GLN A 216 17.45 11.41 11.47
C GLN A 216 15.97 11.08 11.28
N SER A 217 15.55 9.84 11.52
CA SER A 217 14.13 9.50 11.61
C SER A 217 13.50 10.14 12.85
N ALA A 218 12.18 10.30 12.82
CA ALA A 218 11.41 10.82 13.95
C ALA A 218 11.58 9.99 15.24
N PHE A 219 12.03 8.73 15.13
CA PHE A 219 12.23 7.79 16.23
C PHE A 219 13.70 7.62 16.64
N GLN A 220 14.62 8.42 16.10
CA GLN A 220 16.04 8.32 16.42
C GLN A 220 16.27 8.43 17.94
N TYR A 221 15.70 9.45 18.59
CA TYR A 221 15.91 9.65 20.03
C TYR A 221 15.11 8.67 20.89
N ASP A 222 13.96 8.17 20.41
CA ASP A 222 13.27 7.05 21.06
C ASP A 222 14.13 5.76 21.05
N ALA A 223 14.87 5.51 19.97
CA ALA A 223 15.81 4.39 19.90
C ALA A 223 17.01 4.57 20.84
N VAL A 224 17.55 5.80 20.97
CA VAL A 224 18.58 6.08 21.99
C VAL A 224 18.04 5.85 23.40
N ALA A 225 16.79 6.25 23.68
CA ALA A 225 16.15 5.97 24.96
C ALA A 225 15.98 4.47 25.21
N ALA A 226 15.64 3.70 24.17
CA ALA A 226 15.58 2.23 24.26
C ALA A 226 16.94 1.61 24.58
N LEU A 227 18.03 2.12 24.01
CA LEU A 227 19.40 1.69 24.36
C LEU A 227 19.70 2.01 25.82
N GLY A 228 19.39 3.22 26.28
CA GLY A 228 19.57 3.61 27.67
C GLY A 228 18.82 2.68 28.64
N GLU A 229 17.56 2.38 28.34
CA GLU A 229 16.75 1.45 29.12
C GLU A 229 17.35 0.03 29.11
N ALA A 230 17.62 -0.52 27.92
CA ALA A 230 18.15 -1.87 27.78
C ALA A 230 19.51 -2.04 28.48
N TYR A 231 20.45 -1.09 28.28
CA TYR A 231 21.77 -1.16 28.91
C TYR A 231 21.72 -0.97 30.43
N THR A 232 20.77 -0.19 30.94
CA THR A 232 20.54 -0.08 32.39
C THR A 232 20.16 -1.44 32.99
N HIS A 233 19.21 -2.16 32.39
CA HIS A 233 18.80 -3.49 32.87
C HIS A 233 19.85 -4.57 32.62
N LEU A 234 20.74 -4.40 31.64
CA LEU A 234 21.88 -5.27 31.40
C LEU A 234 23.07 -5.01 32.35
N GLY A 235 23.01 -3.97 33.19
CA GLY A 235 24.10 -3.58 34.09
C GLY A 235 25.28 -2.89 33.38
N ASN A 236 25.13 -2.51 32.11
CA ASN A 236 26.18 -1.79 31.37
C ASN A 236 26.03 -0.27 31.58
N LYS A 237 26.56 0.19 32.72
CA LYS A 237 26.46 1.59 33.14
C LYS A 237 27.07 2.57 32.12
N THR A 238 28.23 2.24 31.55
CA THR A 238 28.91 3.10 30.59
C THR A 238 28.05 3.39 29.36
N LEU A 239 27.46 2.35 28.75
CA LEU A 239 26.60 2.54 27.57
C LEU A 239 25.27 3.21 27.91
N ALA A 240 24.70 2.92 29.09
CA ALA A 240 23.49 3.59 29.56
C ALA A 240 23.71 5.09 29.78
N ASP A 241 24.82 5.47 30.41
CA ASP A 241 25.18 6.87 30.67
C ASP A 241 25.50 7.61 29.36
N ASN A 242 26.15 6.95 28.39
CA ASN A 242 26.38 7.51 27.06
C ASN A 242 25.05 7.80 26.33
N ALA A 243 24.10 6.86 26.33
CA ALA A 243 22.78 7.06 25.74
C ALA A 243 22.04 8.24 26.41
N ARG A 244 22.14 8.35 27.74
CA ARG A 244 21.59 9.49 28.48
C ARG A 244 22.24 10.81 28.09
N GLN A 245 23.56 10.86 27.96
CA GLN A 245 24.28 12.07 27.54
C GLN A 245 23.88 12.52 26.13
N VAL A 246 23.74 11.57 25.19
CA VAL A 246 23.25 11.86 23.84
C VAL A 246 21.87 12.48 23.88
N LEU A 247 20.96 11.94 24.69
CA LEU A 247 19.61 12.51 24.85
C LEU A 247 19.63 13.87 25.53
N GLN A 248 20.41 14.08 26.58
CA GLN A 248 20.52 15.39 27.23
C GLN A 248 21.02 16.47 26.28
N THR A 249 21.96 16.12 25.40
CA THR A 249 22.54 17.06 24.44
C THR A 249 21.59 17.38 23.29
N ASN A 250 20.89 16.38 22.76
CA ASN A 250 20.15 16.51 21.50
C ASN A 250 18.61 16.53 21.65
N ALA A 251 18.07 15.96 22.71
CA ALA A 251 16.64 15.86 22.99
C ALA A 251 16.37 15.99 24.51
N PRO A 252 16.71 17.14 25.15
CA PRO A 252 16.66 17.31 26.60
C PRO A 252 15.25 17.13 27.20
N ASP A 253 14.22 17.35 26.39
CA ASP A 253 12.82 17.17 26.80
C ASP A 253 12.29 15.73 26.66
N HIS A 254 13.12 14.80 26.19
CA HIS A 254 12.70 13.43 25.93
C HIS A 254 12.09 12.77 27.19
N PRO A 255 10.88 12.16 27.12
CA PRO A 255 10.17 11.69 28.31
C PRO A 255 10.90 10.60 29.11
N TRP A 256 11.82 9.85 28.48
CA TRP A 256 12.66 8.86 29.17
C TRP A 256 13.58 9.50 30.23
N LEU A 257 14.11 10.71 29.99
CA LEU A 257 14.93 11.43 30.97
C LEU A 257 14.16 11.75 32.26
N LYS A 258 12.82 11.82 32.17
CA LYS A 258 11.90 12.09 33.29
C LYS A 258 11.29 10.79 33.86
N GLY A 259 11.72 9.61 33.40
CA GLY A 259 11.16 8.31 33.81
C GLY A 259 9.72 8.05 33.33
N LYS A 260 9.25 8.77 32.30
CA LYS A 260 7.86 8.71 31.79
C LYS A 260 7.72 7.95 30.48
N TRP A 261 8.69 7.10 30.14
CA TRP A 261 8.76 6.34 28.89
C TRP A 261 9.48 5.01 29.14
N PRO A 262 9.09 3.90 28.48
CA PRO A 262 7.98 3.79 27.53
C PRO A 262 6.60 3.80 28.20
N LYS A 263 5.58 4.31 27.51
CA LYS A 263 4.20 4.43 28.06
C LYS A 263 3.35 3.22 27.72
N TYR A 264 3.51 2.14 28.46
CA TYR A 264 2.67 0.96 28.25
C TYR A 264 1.23 1.19 28.74
N PRO A 265 0.20 0.76 27.97
CA PRO A 265 -1.17 0.78 28.45
C PRO A 265 -1.33 -0.12 29.69
N ALA A 266 -2.11 0.33 30.67
CA ALA A 266 -2.39 -0.42 31.89
C ALA A 266 -2.92 -1.83 31.58
N ALA A 267 -2.56 -2.82 32.41
CA ALA A 267 -2.93 -4.22 32.21
C ALA A 267 -4.45 -4.44 32.08
N ILE A 268 -5.26 -3.65 32.81
CA ILE A 268 -6.73 -3.69 32.77
C ILE A 268 -7.27 -3.35 31.36
N ARG A 269 -6.57 -2.49 30.60
CA ARG A 269 -6.97 -2.14 29.24
C ARG A 269 -6.84 -3.32 28.27
N LYS A 270 -5.97 -4.30 28.57
CA LYS A 270 -5.83 -5.55 27.81
C LYS A 270 -7.02 -6.49 27.98
N LEU A 271 -7.83 -6.30 29.03
CA LEU A 271 -9.03 -7.11 29.28
C LEU A 271 -10.23 -6.63 28.44
N ASN A 272 -10.18 -5.41 27.90
CA ASN A 272 -11.24 -4.87 27.05
C ASN A 272 -10.88 -5.06 25.57
N PRO A 273 -11.55 -5.98 24.84
CA PRO A 273 -11.26 -6.24 23.44
C PRO A 273 -11.63 -5.07 22.51
N PHE A 274 -12.36 -4.06 23.01
CA PHE A 274 -12.76 -2.87 22.25
C PHE A 274 -11.90 -1.64 22.57
N ALA A 275 -10.96 -1.74 23.51
CA ALA A 275 -10.08 -0.62 23.84
C ALA A 275 -9.01 -0.46 22.75
N GLY A 276 -9.09 0.62 21.97
CA GLY A 276 -8.08 0.92 20.94
C GLY A 276 -6.66 0.99 21.52
N GLU A 277 -5.68 0.52 20.74
CA GLU A 277 -4.28 0.52 21.13
C GLU A 277 -3.68 1.94 21.10
N LYS A 278 -2.87 2.25 22.12
CA LYS A 278 -2.04 3.46 22.15
C LYS A 278 -0.60 3.09 21.83
N SER A 279 0.07 3.88 21.00
CA SER A 279 1.51 3.75 20.76
C SER A 279 2.26 3.93 22.09
N ALA A 280 3.15 2.99 22.41
CA ALA A 280 3.96 3.10 23.62
C ALA A 280 5.11 4.11 23.49
N ALA A 281 5.47 4.51 22.26
CA ALA A 281 6.41 5.61 21.98
C ALA A 281 5.73 6.97 22.18
N THR A 282 4.62 7.22 21.47
CA THR A 282 4.01 8.57 21.42
C THR A 282 2.90 8.78 22.45
N GLY A 283 2.33 7.70 23.00
CA GLY A 283 1.17 7.74 23.89
C GLY A 283 -0.15 8.11 23.19
N GLN A 284 -0.11 8.36 21.87
CA GLN A 284 -1.28 8.66 21.06
C GLN A 284 -2.04 7.37 20.73
N THR A 285 -3.37 7.46 20.66
CA THR A 285 -4.18 6.43 20.01
C THR A 285 -3.78 6.38 18.54
N ASN A 286 -3.58 5.18 17.97
CA ASN A 286 -3.16 4.98 16.59
C ASN A 286 -4.12 5.57 15.51
N ALA A 287 -5.19 6.26 15.94
CA ALA A 287 -6.27 6.83 15.14
C ALA A 287 -6.25 8.37 15.01
N VAL A 288 -5.19 9.07 15.43
CA VAL A 288 -5.08 10.52 15.16
C VAL A 288 -4.02 10.76 14.11
N VAL A 289 -4.46 10.99 12.87
CA VAL A 289 -3.63 11.68 11.87
C VAL A 289 -4.33 13.01 11.61
N ASN A 290 -3.58 14.10 11.81
CA ASN A 290 -3.96 15.44 11.37
C ASN A 290 -4.39 15.38 9.91
N SER A 291 -5.64 15.75 9.66
CA SER A 291 -6.15 16.06 8.33
C SER A 291 -5.69 17.46 8.00
N ASN A 292 -4.57 17.58 7.29
CA ASN A 292 -4.21 18.77 6.52
C ASN A 292 -3.99 18.33 5.07
#